data_AF-A0A2R7Y7S0-F1
#
_entry.id   AF-A0A2R7Y7S0-F1
#
_cell.length_a   1.000
_cell.length_b   1.000
_cell.length_c   1.000
_cell.angle_alpha   90.00
_cell.angle_beta   90.00
_cell.angle_gamma   90.00
#
_symmetry.space_group_name_H-M   'P 1'
#
loop_
_entity.id
_entity.type
_entity.pdbx_description
1 polymer ?
#
loop_
_entity_poly.entity_id
_entity_poly.type
_entity_poly.pdbx_seq_one_letter_code
_entity_poly.pdbx_strand_id
1 'polypeptide(L)'
;MKGSTRAKLSKLLTSVKKEGVKHKVRVALVEKDKVINEVKDLLSRYKVIAILDISGVPSREYKEIKKALSKYGVVKVYKNTLIYRALKDLSIRGLDELEPYLVGVNAYFFTNLNAFEIANILDKLVTLRYAKPGDKATDDIYVPEGPTGIPPGPMMSVFGKLKIRTMVKEGVIWIAKETKVASAGDEISVELASLLRKLNVKPIAVKLNAKVVWDNGTILRSDQLRLDIESFRKDLITAFQLSKNLAVNIALPIPEIMPEVLSKAFTHAVTLASHIAYVTPDTAPFAFRIAVAKAQALALILSQKNPDLRLNVGIAVVTTTQQPTQQPAPATEAKKEEEEEKKEVSEEEIAEGISSLFG
;
A
#
# COMPACT_ATOMS: atom_id res chain seq x y z
N MET A 1 11.70 52.57 -64.47
CA MET A 1 12.99 52.60 -63.71
C MET A 1 14.14 52.68 -64.70
N LYS A 2 15.05 53.67 -64.56
CA LYS A 2 16.25 53.79 -65.42
C LYS A 2 17.12 52.53 -65.24
N GLY A 3 17.72 52.01 -66.32
CA GLY A 3 18.45 50.72 -66.31
C GLY A 3 19.53 50.60 -65.22
N SER A 4 20.19 51.70 -64.89
CA SER A 4 21.21 51.79 -63.83
C SER A 4 20.68 51.47 -62.43
N THR A 5 19.47 51.95 -62.08
CA THR A 5 18.84 51.64 -60.80
C THR A 5 18.44 50.18 -60.66
N ARG A 6 17.99 49.54 -61.75
CA ARG A 6 17.62 48.12 -61.74
C ARG A 6 18.85 47.21 -61.58
N ALA A 7 19.97 47.60 -62.18
CA ALA A 7 21.26 46.90 -62.04
C ALA A 7 21.89 47.06 -60.65
N LYS A 8 21.75 48.23 -60.02
CA LYS A 8 22.18 48.42 -58.61
C LYS A 8 21.30 47.63 -57.65
N LEU A 9 19.98 47.60 -57.88
CA LEU A 9 19.03 46.87 -57.04
C LEU A 9 19.19 45.35 -57.20
N SER A 10 19.49 44.86 -58.41
CA SER A 10 19.83 43.45 -58.63
C SER A 10 21.17 43.07 -58.00
N LYS A 11 22.21 43.92 -58.09
CA LYS A 11 23.48 43.71 -57.39
C LYS A 11 23.32 43.70 -55.88
N LEU A 12 22.51 44.59 -55.31
CA LEU A 12 22.20 44.64 -53.88
C LEU A 12 21.37 43.42 -53.45
N LEU A 13 20.38 42.99 -54.23
CA LEU A 13 19.65 41.75 -53.95
C LEU A 13 20.56 40.52 -54.04
N THR A 14 21.53 40.51 -54.95
CA THR A 14 22.50 39.42 -55.10
C THR A 14 23.54 39.44 -53.99
N SER A 15 23.96 40.61 -53.50
CA SER A 15 24.86 40.73 -52.35
C SER A 15 24.14 40.32 -51.06
N VAL A 16 22.89 40.75 -50.83
CA VAL A 16 22.08 40.31 -49.68
C VAL A 16 21.80 38.81 -49.72
N LYS A 17 21.57 38.23 -50.92
CA LYS A 17 21.40 36.78 -51.08
C LYS A 17 22.70 35.98 -50.91
N LYS A 18 23.87 36.59 -51.16
CA LYS A 18 25.20 36.02 -50.87
C LYS A 18 25.62 36.20 -49.40
N GLU A 19 25.21 37.29 -48.77
CA GLU A 19 25.38 37.59 -47.34
C GLU A 19 24.35 36.90 -46.47
N GLY A 20 23.44 36.12 -47.05
CA GLY A 20 22.68 35.09 -46.35
C GLY A 20 23.67 34.10 -45.74
N VAL A 21 24.13 34.43 -44.54
CA VAL A 21 25.17 33.74 -43.80
C VAL A 21 24.76 32.28 -43.74
N LYS A 22 25.42 31.44 -44.55
CA LYS A 22 25.38 29.99 -44.40
C LYS A 22 26.09 29.68 -43.08
N HIS A 23 25.40 29.92 -41.97
CA HIS A 23 25.76 29.29 -40.72
C HIS A 23 25.77 27.80 -41.05
N LYS A 24 26.94 27.16 -40.97
CA LYS A 24 27.03 25.71 -40.90
C LYS A 24 26.16 25.30 -39.71
N VAL A 25 24.88 25.02 -39.96
CA VAL A 25 23.97 24.59 -38.91
C VAL A 25 24.58 23.30 -38.40
N ARG A 26 25.07 23.32 -37.16
CA ARG A 26 25.69 22.15 -36.56
C ARG A 26 24.65 21.03 -36.60
N VAL A 27 25.00 19.86 -37.11
CA VAL A 27 24.08 18.71 -37.22
C VAL A 27 23.41 18.42 -35.88
N ALA A 28 24.15 18.58 -34.78
CA ALA A 28 23.67 18.46 -33.41
C ALA A 28 22.55 19.46 -33.02
N LEU A 29 22.45 20.65 -33.64
CA LEU A 29 21.34 21.58 -33.41
C LEU A 29 20.07 21.06 -34.07
N VAL A 30 20.18 20.58 -35.31
CA VAL A 30 19.06 20.01 -36.07
C VAL A 30 18.49 18.77 -35.36
N GLU A 31 19.35 17.90 -34.83
CA GLU A 31 18.92 16.74 -34.05
C GLU A 31 18.21 17.13 -32.76
N LYS A 32 18.72 18.15 -32.04
CA LYS A 32 18.05 18.66 -30.83
C LYS A 32 16.70 19.26 -31.15
N ASP A 33 16.58 20.02 -32.23
CA ASP A 33 15.32 20.62 -32.64
C ASP A 33 14.31 19.55 -33.10
N LYS A 34 14.77 18.48 -33.76
CA LYS A 34 13.93 17.30 -34.05
C LYS A 34 13.37 16.66 -32.78
N VAL A 35 14.21 16.43 -31.77
CA VAL A 35 13.77 15.86 -30.49
C VAL A 35 12.79 16.79 -29.78
N ILE A 36 13.02 18.11 -29.82
CA ILE A 36 12.08 19.09 -29.25
C ILE A 36 10.73 19.02 -29.95
N ASN A 37 10.71 18.94 -31.29
CA ASN A 37 9.46 18.82 -32.05
C ASN A 37 8.73 17.51 -31.75
N GLU A 38 9.47 16.39 -31.64
CA GLU A 38 8.89 15.11 -31.24
C GLU A 38 8.27 15.16 -29.83
N VAL A 39 8.93 15.82 -28.88
CA VAL A 39 8.38 16.05 -27.55
C VAL A 39 7.12 16.92 -27.63
N LYS A 40 7.11 18.00 -28.43
CA LYS A 40 5.92 18.84 -28.63
C LYS A 40 4.74 18.05 -29.21
N ASP A 41 5.01 17.14 -30.16
CA ASP A 41 3.98 16.26 -30.72
C ASP A 41 3.40 15.31 -29.66
N LEU A 42 4.24 14.75 -28.79
CA LEU A 42 3.80 13.90 -27.69
C LEU A 42 2.99 14.69 -26.65
N LEU A 43 3.43 15.89 -26.29
CA LEU A 43 2.72 16.79 -25.39
C LEU A 43 1.35 17.22 -25.93
N SER A 44 1.23 17.31 -27.26
CA SER A 44 -0.05 17.62 -27.90
C SER A 44 -1.01 16.42 -27.94
N ARG A 45 -0.47 15.19 -27.98
CA ARG A 45 -1.27 13.94 -28.03
C ARG A 45 -1.68 13.43 -26.65
N TYR A 46 -0.88 13.70 -25.63
CA TYR A 46 -1.06 13.17 -24.28
C TYR A 46 -1.29 14.29 -23.27
N LYS A 47 -2.34 14.13 -22.46
CA LYS A 47 -2.74 15.11 -21.44
C LYS A 47 -1.90 15.05 -20.17
N VAL A 48 -1.30 13.89 -19.89
CA VAL A 48 -0.60 13.61 -18.63
C VAL A 48 0.83 13.18 -18.90
N ILE A 49 1.76 13.72 -18.12
CA ILE A 49 3.19 13.43 -18.18
C ILE A 49 3.65 13.02 -16.79
N ALA A 50 4.12 11.79 -16.65
CA ALA A 50 4.79 11.35 -15.44
C ALA A 50 6.32 11.38 -15.62
N ILE A 51 7.00 12.04 -14.69
CA ILE A 51 8.46 12.05 -14.60
C ILE A 51 8.86 10.89 -13.69
N LEU A 52 9.52 9.89 -14.27
CA LEU A 52 9.96 8.68 -13.58
C LEU A 52 11.47 8.75 -13.32
N ASP A 53 11.89 8.35 -12.12
CA ASP A 53 13.31 8.14 -11.84
C ASP A 53 13.74 6.75 -12.32
N ILE A 54 14.82 6.70 -13.10
CA ILE A 54 15.44 5.44 -13.56
C ILE A 54 16.82 5.24 -12.92
N SER A 55 17.23 6.09 -11.98
CA SER A 55 18.52 5.96 -11.31
C SER A 55 18.64 4.59 -10.63
N GLY A 56 19.73 3.85 -10.92
CA GLY A 56 19.99 2.54 -10.35
C GLY A 56 19.17 1.38 -10.95
N VAL A 57 18.31 1.63 -11.93
CA VAL A 57 17.55 0.57 -12.62
C VAL A 57 18.36 0.01 -13.78
N PRO A 58 18.69 -1.30 -13.79
CA PRO A 58 19.44 -1.87 -14.89
C PRO A 58 18.62 -1.98 -16.18
N SER A 59 19.32 -2.01 -17.32
CA SER A 59 18.70 -1.90 -18.64
C SER A 59 17.72 -3.03 -19.00
N ARG A 60 17.88 -4.22 -18.39
CA ARG A 60 17.01 -5.37 -18.68
C ARG A 60 15.65 -5.17 -18.03
N GLU A 61 15.65 -4.88 -16.74
CA GLU A 61 14.47 -4.62 -15.93
C GLU A 61 13.73 -3.40 -16.47
N TYR A 62 14.44 -2.32 -16.83
CA TYR A 62 13.84 -1.17 -17.48
C TYR A 62 13.12 -1.52 -18.79
N LYS A 63 13.69 -2.40 -19.62
CA LYS A 63 13.04 -2.84 -20.86
C LYS A 63 11.78 -3.67 -20.60
N GLU A 64 11.80 -4.53 -19.59
CA GLU A 64 10.64 -5.31 -19.17
C GLU A 64 9.52 -4.40 -18.66
N ILE A 65 9.84 -3.46 -17.76
CA ILE A 65 8.88 -2.47 -17.24
C ILE A 65 8.36 -1.57 -18.38
N LYS A 66 9.25 -1.11 -19.27
CA LYS A 66 8.86 -0.30 -20.45
C LYS A 66 7.88 -1.06 -21.35
N LYS A 67 8.10 -2.34 -21.59
CA LYS A 67 7.20 -3.17 -22.41
C LYS A 67 5.83 -3.30 -21.75
N ALA A 68 5.78 -3.43 -20.43
CA ALA A 68 4.53 -3.45 -19.67
C ALA A 68 3.80 -2.08 -19.73
N LEU A 69 4.53 -0.98 -19.54
CA LEU A 69 3.99 0.39 -19.61
C LEU A 69 3.55 0.82 -21.01
N SER A 70 4.10 0.20 -22.07
CA SER A 70 3.75 0.52 -23.46
C SER A 70 2.28 0.25 -23.79
N LYS A 71 1.57 -0.54 -22.97
CA LYS A 71 0.12 -0.78 -23.10
C LYS A 71 -0.71 0.45 -22.73
N TYR A 72 -0.19 1.29 -21.84
CA TYR A 72 -0.92 2.41 -21.22
C TYR A 72 -0.46 3.77 -21.75
N GLY A 73 0.68 3.83 -22.43
CA GLY A 73 1.23 5.08 -22.94
C GLY A 73 2.62 4.89 -23.54
N VAL A 74 3.32 6.00 -23.74
CA VAL A 74 4.66 6.02 -24.35
C VAL A 74 5.69 6.41 -23.31
N VAL A 75 6.63 5.52 -23.01
CA VAL A 75 7.79 5.82 -22.14
C VAL A 75 9.00 6.14 -23.01
N LYS A 76 9.55 7.34 -22.86
CA LYS A 76 10.79 7.77 -23.53
C LYS A 76 11.74 8.45 -22.57
N VAL A 77 13.04 8.26 -22.82
CA VAL A 77 14.11 8.90 -22.08
C VAL A 77 14.55 10.10 -22.89
N TYR A 78 14.49 11.28 -22.29
CA TYR A 78 14.90 12.52 -22.92
C TYR A 78 15.88 13.26 -22.02
N LYS A 79 16.74 14.09 -22.62
CA LYS A 79 17.60 14.98 -21.85
C LYS A 79 16.74 16.06 -21.20
N ASN A 80 16.89 16.26 -19.89
CA ASN A 80 16.08 17.18 -19.10
C ASN A 80 16.06 18.60 -19.67
N THR A 81 17.19 19.08 -20.19
CA THR A 81 17.29 20.40 -20.83
C THR A 81 16.42 20.53 -22.09
N LEU A 82 16.21 19.44 -22.84
CA LEU A 82 15.38 19.45 -24.06
C LEU A 82 13.89 19.44 -23.71
N ILE A 83 13.51 18.67 -22.69
CA ILE A 83 12.13 18.69 -22.16
C ILE A 83 11.81 20.08 -21.61
N TYR A 84 12.67 20.65 -20.77
CA TYR A 84 12.49 21.99 -20.24
C TYR A 84 12.27 23.03 -21.35
N ARG A 85 13.09 22.98 -22.41
CA ARG A 85 12.93 23.86 -23.58
C ARG A 85 11.62 23.62 -24.31
N ALA A 86 11.22 22.37 -24.53
CA ALA A 86 9.95 22.05 -25.18
C ALA A 86 8.73 22.51 -24.36
N LEU A 87 8.77 22.33 -23.04
CA LEU A 87 7.71 22.79 -22.13
C LEU A 87 7.63 24.32 -22.07
N LYS A 88 8.78 25.01 -22.07
CA LYS A 88 8.87 26.48 -22.12
C LYS A 88 8.33 27.05 -23.42
N ASP A 89 8.69 26.44 -24.56
CA ASP A 89 8.18 26.84 -25.88
C ASP A 89 6.66 26.70 -25.98
N LEU A 90 6.07 25.71 -25.31
CA LEU A 90 4.61 25.48 -25.27
C LEU A 90 3.90 26.32 -24.20
N SER A 91 4.62 27.11 -23.40
CA SER A 91 4.07 27.94 -22.31
C SER A 91 3.12 27.16 -21.39
N ILE A 92 3.51 25.94 -21.02
CA ILE A 92 2.69 25.05 -20.20
C ILE A 92 2.56 25.60 -18.78
N ARG A 93 1.34 25.56 -18.23
CA ARG A 93 1.04 25.95 -16.84
C ARG A 93 1.77 25.03 -15.85
N GLY A 94 2.44 25.61 -14.86
CA GLY A 94 3.19 24.88 -13.82
C GLY A 94 4.67 24.60 -14.16
N LEU A 95 5.24 25.24 -15.18
CA LEU A 95 6.65 25.02 -15.55
C LEU A 95 7.62 25.25 -14.37
N ASP A 96 7.40 26.32 -13.60
CA ASP A 96 8.27 26.74 -12.51
C ASP A 96 8.33 25.70 -11.37
N GLU A 97 7.20 25.01 -11.14
CA GLU A 97 7.09 23.92 -10.16
C GLU A 97 7.70 22.60 -10.66
N LEU A 98 7.79 22.39 -11.98
CA LEU A 98 8.39 21.19 -12.58
C LEU A 98 9.92 21.25 -12.65
N GLU A 99 10.49 22.44 -12.82
CA GLU A 99 11.94 22.66 -12.95
C GLU A 99 12.79 21.92 -11.90
N PRO A 100 12.49 21.97 -10.58
CA PRO A 100 13.30 21.27 -9.57
C PRO A 100 13.28 19.75 -9.71
N TYR A 101 12.26 19.17 -10.34
CA TYR A 101 12.13 17.71 -10.50
C TYR A 101 12.80 17.18 -11.76
N LEU A 102 13.23 18.06 -12.67
CA LEU A 102 13.98 17.73 -13.89
C LEU A 102 15.48 17.47 -13.61
N VAL A 103 15.83 16.95 -12.44
CA VAL A 103 17.20 16.63 -12.03
C VAL A 103 17.40 15.11 -11.95
N GLY A 104 18.54 14.64 -12.48
CA GLY A 104 18.92 13.23 -12.52
C GLY A 104 18.55 12.50 -13.82
N VAL A 105 18.62 11.17 -13.78
CA VAL A 105 18.32 10.30 -14.93
C VAL A 105 16.82 10.02 -14.95
N ASN A 106 16.08 10.82 -15.71
CA ASN A 106 14.62 10.76 -15.76
C ASN A 106 14.11 10.10 -17.05
N ALA A 107 13.06 9.29 -16.92
CA ALA A 107 12.17 8.93 -18.03
C ALA A 107 10.91 9.78 -17.97
N TYR A 108 10.32 9.97 -19.13
CA TYR A 108 9.04 10.65 -19.30
C TYR A 108 8.04 9.64 -19.82
N PHE A 109 6.97 9.45 -19.07
CA PHE A 109 5.85 8.61 -19.45
C PHE A 109 4.67 9.51 -19.86
N PHE A 110 4.32 9.45 -21.13
CA PHE A 110 3.23 10.21 -21.72
C PHE A 110 2.00 9.30 -21.82
N THR A 111 0.90 9.72 -21.18
CA THR A 111 -0.34 8.95 -21.17
C THR A 111 -1.56 9.87 -21.07
N ASN A 112 -2.74 9.28 -21.27
CA ASN A 112 -4.04 9.93 -21.06
C ASN A 112 -4.76 9.39 -19.82
N LEU A 113 -4.11 8.53 -19.04
CA LEU A 113 -4.63 8.02 -17.78
C LEU A 113 -4.50 9.05 -16.66
N ASN A 114 -5.35 8.89 -15.65
CA ASN A 114 -5.32 9.72 -14.44
C ASN A 114 -4.01 9.51 -13.67
N ALA A 115 -3.48 10.56 -13.06
CA ALA A 115 -2.26 10.53 -12.27
C ALA A 115 -2.25 9.44 -11.18
N PHE A 116 -3.37 9.22 -10.49
CA PHE A 116 -3.47 8.18 -9.46
C PHE A 116 -3.46 6.75 -10.04
N GLU A 117 -4.03 6.57 -11.24
CA GLU A 117 -3.96 5.29 -11.93
C GLU A 117 -2.52 4.98 -12.36
N ILE A 118 -1.78 5.99 -12.80
CA ILE A 118 -0.36 5.85 -13.14
C ILE A 118 0.43 5.37 -11.91
N ALA A 119 0.22 5.99 -10.75
CA ALA A 119 0.88 5.57 -9.51
C ALA A 119 0.55 4.11 -9.16
N ASN A 120 -0.72 3.73 -9.22
CA ASN A 120 -1.16 2.35 -8.97
C ASN A 120 -0.57 1.35 -9.97
N ILE A 121 -0.45 1.71 -11.25
CA ILE A 121 0.17 0.87 -12.27
C ILE A 121 1.66 0.70 -11.97
N LEU A 122 2.35 1.79 -11.63
CA LEU A 122 3.78 1.74 -11.30
C LEU A 122 4.06 0.91 -10.05
N ASP A 123 3.22 1.01 -9.01
CA ASP A 123 3.36 0.20 -7.79
C ASP A 123 3.10 -1.28 -8.05
N LYS A 124 2.21 -1.63 -8.98
CA LYS A 124 1.96 -3.02 -9.40
C LYS A 124 3.08 -3.58 -10.29
N LEU A 125 3.80 -2.72 -11.01
CA LEU A 125 4.86 -3.13 -11.93
C LEU A 125 6.19 -3.30 -11.19
N VAL A 126 6.31 -4.43 -10.50
CA VAL A 126 7.54 -4.85 -9.83
C VAL A 126 8.22 -5.94 -10.66
N THR A 127 9.50 -5.72 -10.98
CA THR A 127 10.34 -6.75 -11.61
C THR A 127 11.41 -7.21 -10.64
N LEU A 128 11.59 -8.52 -10.53
CA LEU A 128 12.59 -9.11 -9.64
C LEU A 128 13.91 -9.30 -10.38
N ARG A 129 15.02 -8.93 -9.73
CA ARG A 129 16.38 -9.17 -10.22
C ARG A 129 17.21 -9.99 -9.25
N TYR A 130 18.28 -10.59 -9.78
CA TYR A 130 19.29 -11.23 -8.96
C TYR A 130 20.06 -10.19 -8.14
N ALA A 131 20.34 -10.52 -6.88
CA ALA A 131 21.21 -9.73 -6.03
C ALA A 131 22.64 -9.71 -6.58
N LYS A 132 23.26 -8.54 -6.53
CA LYS A 132 24.71 -8.38 -6.70
C LYS A 132 25.37 -8.26 -5.33
N PRO A 133 26.66 -8.62 -5.20
CA PRO A 133 27.39 -8.37 -3.96
C PRO A 133 27.35 -6.89 -3.59
N GLY A 134 27.03 -6.58 -2.34
CA GLY A 134 26.90 -5.20 -1.84
C GLY A 134 25.57 -4.51 -2.19
N ASP A 135 24.63 -5.19 -2.86
CA ASP A 135 23.25 -4.69 -2.94
C ASP A 135 22.61 -4.73 -1.53
N LYS A 136 21.75 -3.76 -1.23
CA LYS A 136 20.91 -3.77 -0.03
C LYS A 136 19.62 -4.52 -0.30
N ALA A 137 19.22 -5.41 0.61
CA ALA A 137 17.96 -6.12 0.52
C ALA A 137 16.78 -5.13 0.62
N THR A 138 15.87 -5.15 -0.36
CA THR A 138 14.67 -4.29 -0.34
C THR A 138 13.61 -4.84 0.60
N ASP A 139 13.44 -6.17 0.57
CA ASP A 139 12.53 -6.94 1.39
C ASP A 139 13.29 -8.08 2.08
N ASP A 140 12.65 -8.74 3.03
CA ASP A 140 13.18 -9.93 3.68
C ASP A 140 13.42 -11.05 2.65
N ILE A 141 14.64 -11.59 2.64
CA ILE A 141 15.04 -12.62 1.67
C ILE A 141 14.86 -13.99 2.30
N TYR A 142 13.98 -14.77 1.67
CA TYR A 142 13.74 -16.16 2.03
C TYR A 142 14.29 -17.11 0.96
N VAL A 143 14.83 -18.22 1.42
CA VAL A 143 15.22 -19.33 0.55
C VAL A 143 14.18 -20.44 0.73
N PRO A 144 13.41 -20.78 -0.31
CA PRO A 144 12.31 -21.74 -0.21
C PRO A 144 12.85 -23.16 0.06
N GLU A 145 12.02 -23.99 0.70
CA GLU A 145 12.32 -25.42 0.85
C GLU A 145 12.21 -26.16 -0.49
N GLY A 146 13.01 -27.22 -0.65
CA GLY A 146 12.97 -28.04 -1.87
C GLY A 146 14.35 -28.46 -2.41
N PRO A 147 14.35 -29.15 -3.58
CA PRO A 147 15.56 -29.57 -4.25
C PRO A 147 16.27 -28.38 -4.88
N THR A 148 17.57 -28.23 -4.62
CA THR A 148 18.35 -27.11 -5.19
C THR A 148 18.93 -27.42 -6.57
N GLY A 149 18.99 -28.69 -6.97
CA GLY A 149 19.69 -29.13 -8.18
C GLY A 149 21.21 -29.00 -8.12
N ILE A 150 21.78 -28.64 -6.96
CA ILE A 150 23.22 -28.46 -6.76
C ILE A 150 23.81 -29.75 -6.18
N PRO A 151 24.87 -30.32 -6.78
CA PRO A 151 25.51 -31.52 -6.23
C PRO A 151 26.24 -31.21 -4.90
N PRO A 152 26.35 -32.19 -3.99
CA PRO A 152 27.06 -32.04 -2.73
C PRO A 152 28.54 -31.75 -3.00
N GLY A 153 29.09 -30.73 -2.35
CA GLY A 153 30.45 -30.25 -2.60
C GLY A 153 30.74 -28.97 -1.81
N PRO A 154 31.61 -28.06 -2.30
CA PRO A 154 32.01 -26.85 -1.57
C PRO A 154 30.83 -25.92 -1.23
N MET A 155 29.70 -26.05 -1.96
CA MET A 155 28.48 -25.30 -1.67
C MET A 155 27.86 -25.67 -0.31
N MET A 156 28.07 -26.88 0.22
CA MET A 156 27.58 -27.27 1.55
C MET A 156 28.16 -26.38 2.65
N SER A 157 29.42 -25.96 2.52
CA SER A 157 30.04 -25.02 3.45
C SER A 157 29.33 -23.65 3.41
N VAL A 158 28.94 -23.19 2.22
CA VAL A 158 28.22 -21.93 2.03
C VAL A 158 26.81 -21.98 2.64
N PHE A 159 26.07 -23.08 2.44
CA PHE A 159 24.76 -23.27 3.09
C PHE A 159 24.88 -23.27 4.63
N GLY A 160 25.92 -23.92 5.16
CA GLY A 160 26.22 -23.92 6.60
C GLY A 160 26.54 -22.54 7.15
N LYS A 161 27.38 -21.75 6.45
CA LYS A 161 27.70 -20.36 6.84
C LYS A 161 26.47 -19.46 6.87
N LEU A 162 25.56 -19.64 5.92
CA LEU A 162 24.30 -18.89 5.83
C LEU A 162 23.19 -19.43 6.75
N LYS A 163 23.52 -20.38 7.63
CA LYS A 163 22.58 -21.02 8.59
C LYS A 163 21.37 -21.68 7.92
N ILE A 164 21.48 -22.08 6.65
CA ILE A 164 20.43 -22.78 5.92
C ILE A 164 20.54 -24.27 6.25
N ARG A 165 19.47 -24.86 6.81
CA ARG A 165 19.43 -26.30 7.08
C ARG A 165 19.22 -27.08 5.79
N THR A 166 20.20 -27.91 5.43
CA THR A 166 20.16 -28.72 4.20
C THR A 166 20.42 -30.20 4.47
N MET A 167 19.82 -31.07 3.66
CA MET A 167 20.04 -32.53 3.66
C MET A 167 20.46 -32.97 2.26
N VAL A 168 21.24 -34.04 2.14
CA VAL A 168 21.58 -34.61 0.83
C VAL A 168 20.57 -35.71 0.52
N LYS A 169 19.85 -35.57 -0.60
CA LYS A 169 18.92 -36.58 -1.12
C LYS A 169 19.26 -36.83 -2.58
N GLU A 170 19.39 -38.10 -2.97
CA GLU A 170 19.59 -38.50 -4.38
C GLU A 170 20.77 -37.79 -5.08
N GLY A 171 21.85 -37.51 -4.34
CA GLY A 171 23.02 -36.81 -4.88
C GLY A 171 22.82 -35.31 -5.13
N VAL A 172 21.76 -34.71 -4.59
CA VAL A 172 21.44 -33.27 -4.68
C VAL A 172 21.23 -32.70 -3.27
N ILE A 173 21.62 -31.43 -3.07
CA ILE A 173 21.35 -30.70 -1.83
C ILE A 173 19.88 -30.30 -1.77
N TRP A 174 19.19 -30.68 -0.69
CA TRP A 174 17.79 -30.37 -0.41
C TRP A 174 17.69 -29.40 0.77
N ILE A 175 16.94 -28.31 0.63
CA ILE A 175 16.71 -27.36 1.73
C ILE A 175 15.59 -27.90 2.62
N ALA A 176 15.89 -28.13 3.90
CA ALA A 176 15.00 -28.82 4.83
C ALA A 176 13.81 -27.98 5.28
N LYS A 177 14.00 -26.67 5.41
CA LYS A 177 12.95 -25.71 5.80
C LYS A 177 13.27 -24.34 5.21
N GLU A 178 12.23 -23.61 4.80
CA GLU A 178 12.35 -22.20 4.44
C GLU A 178 13.04 -21.41 5.56
N THR A 179 14.12 -20.71 5.19
CA THR A 179 14.96 -19.98 6.14
C THR A 179 15.16 -18.55 5.64
N LYS A 180 14.98 -17.58 6.53
CA LYS A 180 15.30 -16.17 6.28
C LYS A 180 16.82 -15.99 6.29
N VAL A 181 17.38 -15.55 5.17
CA VAL A 181 18.83 -15.41 4.99
C VAL A 181 19.32 -13.98 5.12
N ALA A 182 18.46 -12.99 4.90
CA ALA A 182 18.74 -11.57 5.12
C ALA A 182 17.43 -10.83 5.44
N SER A 183 17.52 -9.77 6.24
CA SER A 183 16.39 -8.86 6.50
C SER A 183 16.39 -7.69 5.52
N ALA A 184 15.26 -7.01 5.39
CA ALA A 184 15.18 -5.75 4.67
C ALA A 184 16.23 -4.75 5.21
N GLY A 185 17.04 -4.19 4.31
CA GLY A 185 18.12 -3.25 4.62
C GLY A 185 19.51 -3.87 4.77
N ASP A 186 19.62 -5.19 4.94
CA ASP A 186 20.93 -5.86 5.09
C ASP A 186 21.73 -5.86 3.78
N GLU A 187 23.05 -5.74 3.89
CA GLU A 187 23.95 -5.85 2.75
C GLU A 187 24.18 -7.30 2.35
N ILE A 188 24.00 -7.61 1.07
CA ILE A 188 24.11 -8.96 0.56
C ILE A 188 25.58 -9.32 0.36
N SER A 189 26.03 -10.33 1.10
CA SER A 189 27.39 -10.87 1.00
C SER A 189 27.64 -11.52 -0.36
N VAL A 190 28.91 -11.61 -0.77
CA VAL A 190 29.33 -12.23 -2.04
C VAL A 190 28.87 -13.70 -2.13
N GLU A 191 28.98 -14.42 -1.01
CA GLU A 191 28.57 -15.82 -0.89
C GLU A 191 27.05 -15.98 -1.03
N LEU A 192 26.27 -15.09 -0.38
CA LEU A 192 24.80 -15.10 -0.45
C LEU A 192 24.30 -14.77 -1.87
N ALA A 193 24.85 -13.73 -2.51
CA ALA A 193 24.47 -13.38 -3.88
C ALA A 193 24.77 -14.52 -4.87
N SER A 194 25.90 -15.20 -4.69
CA SER A 194 26.30 -16.34 -5.53
C SER A 194 25.36 -17.55 -5.34
N LEU A 195 24.96 -17.81 -4.10
CA LEU A 195 24.02 -18.87 -3.76
C LEU A 195 22.62 -18.60 -4.33
N LEU A 196 22.08 -17.39 -4.11
CA LEU A 196 20.76 -17.00 -4.64
C LEU A 196 20.69 -17.08 -6.16
N ARG A 197 21.77 -16.69 -6.85
CA ARG A 197 21.86 -16.81 -8.31
C ARG A 197 21.85 -18.28 -8.78
N LYS A 198 22.51 -19.19 -8.07
CA LYS A 198 22.49 -20.64 -8.38
C LYS A 198 21.14 -21.28 -8.08
N LEU A 199 20.48 -20.85 -7.01
CA LEU A 199 19.12 -21.27 -6.65
C LEU A 199 18.04 -20.64 -7.53
N ASN A 200 18.42 -19.77 -8.46
CA ASN A 200 17.51 -19.03 -9.33
C ASN A 200 16.50 -18.14 -8.56
N VAL A 201 16.84 -17.74 -7.33
CA VAL A 201 16.01 -16.85 -6.49
C VAL A 201 16.37 -15.40 -6.81
N LYS A 202 15.36 -14.58 -7.10
CA LYS A 202 15.51 -13.16 -7.44
C LYS A 202 14.95 -12.30 -6.31
N PRO A 203 15.78 -11.89 -5.34
CA PRO A 203 15.30 -11.26 -4.12
C PRO A 203 15.09 -9.74 -4.23
N ILE A 204 15.71 -9.07 -5.21
CA ILE A 204 15.67 -7.61 -5.28
C ILE A 204 14.51 -7.18 -6.16
N ALA A 205 13.52 -6.55 -5.55
CA ALA A 205 12.43 -5.88 -6.24
C ALA A 205 12.92 -4.56 -6.86
N VAL A 206 12.73 -4.41 -8.17
CA VAL A 206 13.01 -3.18 -8.91
C VAL A 206 11.69 -2.59 -9.38
N LYS A 207 11.42 -1.37 -8.94
CA LYS A 207 10.26 -0.56 -9.32
C LYS A 207 10.69 0.80 -9.87
N LEU A 208 9.88 1.37 -10.76
CA LEU A 208 10.05 2.75 -11.22
C LEU A 208 9.25 3.67 -10.30
N ASN A 209 9.92 4.65 -9.71
CA ASN A 209 9.26 5.65 -8.87
C ASN A 209 8.90 6.88 -9.71
N ALA A 210 7.64 7.30 -9.68
CA ALA A 210 7.25 8.61 -10.20
C ALA A 210 7.67 9.69 -9.21
N LYS A 211 8.46 10.67 -9.68
CA LYS A 211 8.81 11.87 -8.89
C LYS A 211 7.62 12.82 -8.84
N VAL A 212 7.11 13.15 -10.02
CA VAL A 212 6.03 14.11 -10.24
C VAL A 212 5.21 13.68 -11.44
N VAL A 213 3.90 13.91 -11.36
CA VAL A 213 2.97 13.80 -12.47
C VAL A 213 2.38 15.17 -12.76
N TRP A 214 2.45 15.58 -14.01
CA TRP A 214 1.78 16.77 -14.52
C TRP A 214 0.50 16.33 -15.24
N ASP A 215 -0.65 16.85 -14.82
CA ASP A 215 -1.97 16.60 -15.40
C ASP A 215 -2.67 17.93 -15.73
N ASN A 216 -2.70 18.29 -17.02
CA ASN A 216 -3.42 19.47 -17.56
C ASN A 216 -3.15 20.83 -16.86
N GLY A 217 -2.02 20.98 -16.18
CA GLY A 217 -1.63 22.18 -15.44
C GLY A 217 -1.58 22.01 -13.93
N THR A 218 -2.03 20.88 -13.40
CA THR A 218 -1.87 20.51 -11.99
C THR A 218 -0.66 19.61 -11.83
N ILE A 219 0.14 19.88 -10.81
CA ILE A 219 1.33 19.11 -10.49
C ILE A 219 1.06 18.31 -9.24
N LEU A 220 1.20 17.00 -9.36
CA LEU A 220 1.00 16.04 -8.29
C LEU A 220 2.34 15.39 -7.97
N ARG A 221 2.76 15.57 -6.72
CA ARG A 221 4.01 15.00 -6.22
C ARG A 221 3.82 13.56 -5.80
N SER A 222 4.92 12.81 -5.71
CA SER A 222 4.91 11.38 -5.33
C SER A 222 4.20 11.07 -4.01
N ASP A 223 4.30 11.96 -3.03
CA ASP A 223 3.64 11.87 -1.72
C ASP A 223 2.11 11.99 -1.83
N GLN A 224 1.63 12.87 -2.71
CA GLN A 224 0.20 13.11 -2.91
C GLN A 224 -0.48 12.01 -3.74
N LEU A 225 0.29 11.27 -4.53
CA LEU A 225 -0.21 10.20 -5.40
C LEU A 225 -0.54 8.91 -4.63
N ARG A 226 -0.02 8.75 -3.41
CA ARG A 226 -0.31 7.61 -2.54
C ARG A 226 -1.60 7.87 -1.77
N LEU A 227 -2.72 7.42 -2.34
CA LEU A 227 -4.01 7.47 -1.65
C LEU A 227 -4.14 6.27 -0.71
N ASP A 228 -4.12 6.53 0.59
CA ASP A 228 -4.54 5.55 1.59
C ASP A 228 -6.07 5.64 1.76
N ILE A 229 -6.77 4.78 1.03
CA ILE A 229 -8.23 4.68 1.03
C ILE A 229 -8.76 4.31 2.43
N GLU A 230 -8.00 3.54 3.20
CA GLU A 230 -8.43 3.13 4.54
C GLU A 230 -8.36 4.29 5.52
N SER A 231 -7.29 5.09 5.48
CA SER A 231 -7.18 6.30 6.29
C SER A 231 -8.31 7.28 5.99
N PHE A 232 -8.57 7.55 4.70
CA PHE A 232 -9.62 8.47 4.28
C PHE A 232 -11.02 7.98 4.71
N ARG A 233 -11.25 6.66 4.63
CA ARG A 233 -12.50 6.05 5.12
C ARG A 233 -12.67 6.25 6.62
N LYS A 234 -11.61 6.06 7.41
CA LYS A 234 -11.62 6.28 8.86
C LYS A 234 -11.93 7.75 9.16
N ASP A 235 -11.28 8.68 8.47
CA ASP A 235 -11.51 10.12 8.65
C ASP A 235 -12.96 10.51 8.38
N LEU A 236 -13.58 9.97 7.31
CA LEU A 236 -15.00 10.21 7.02
C LEU A 236 -15.92 9.66 8.11
N ILE A 237 -15.66 8.44 8.60
CA ILE A 237 -16.44 7.84 9.69
C ILE A 237 -16.31 8.70 10.95
N THR A 238 -15.10 9.13 11.29
CA THR A 238 -14.85 9.98 12.45
C THR A 238 -15.52 11.35 12.32
N ALA A 239 -15.42 11.99 11.15
CA ALA A 239 -16.10 13.25 10.88
C ALA A 239 -17.62 13.12 11.02
N PHE A 240 -18.20 12.06 10.48
CA PHE A 240 -19.63 11.77 10.63
C PHE A 240 -20.02 11.54 12.09
N GLN A 241 -19.25 10.73 12.83
CA GLN A 241 -19.49 10.48 14.26
C GLN A 241 -19.41 11.75 15.09
N LEU A 242 -18.41 12.61 14.84
CA LEU A 242 -18.26 13.90 15.52
C LEU A 242 -19.44 14.84 15.21
N SER A 243 -19.81 14.96 13.93
CA SER A 243 -20.96 15.77 13.52
C SER A 243 -22.26 15.27 14.15
N LYS A 244 -22.48 13.95 14.15
CA LYS A 244 -23.65 13.33 14.75
C LYS A 244 -23.68 13.55 16.27
N ASN A 245 -22.54 13.37 16.94
CA ASN A 245 -22.42 13.62 18.37
C ASN A 245 -22.73 15.08 18.72
N LEU A 246 -22.19 16.02 17.96
CA LEU A 246 -22.49 17.45 18.11
C LEU A 246 -23.98 17.72 17.97
N ALA A 247 -24.61 17.18 16.92
CA ALA A 247 -26.04 17.35 16.66
C ALA A 247 -26.93 16.76 17.77
N VAL A 248 -26.57 15.59 18.31
CA VAL A 248 -27.26 14.97 19.46
C VAL A 248 -27.11 15.82 20.71
N ASN A 249 -25.93 16.41 20.97
CA ASN A 249 -25.71 17.25 22.15
C ASN A 249 -26.43 18.60 22.08
N ILE A 250 -26.55 19.19 20.88
CA ILE A 250 -27.31 20.43 20.65
C ILE A 250 -28.83 20.15 20.61
N ALA A 251 -29.24 18.88 20.49
CA ALA A 251 -30.63 18.47 20.30
C ALA A 251 -31.26 19.11 19.04
N LEU A 252 -30.54 19.04 17.91
CA LEU A 252 -31.07 19.53 16.63
C LEU A 252 -32.35 18.77 16.25
N PRO A 253 -33.44 19.48 15.85
CA PRO A 253 -34.74 18.88 15.55
C PRO A 253 -34.76 18.24 14.15
N ILE A 254 -33.92 17.22 13.95
CA ILE A 254 -33.78 16.47 12.69
C ILE A 254 -34.30 15.05 12.91
N PRO A 255 -35.22 14.52 12.08
CA PRO A 255 -35.88 13.24 12.30
C PRO A 255 -34.89 12.06 12.43
N GLU A 256 -33.74 12.14 11.78
CA GLU A 256 -32.70 11.10 11.81
C GLU A 256 -31.98 11.00 13.16
N ILE A 257 -31.94 12.09 13.92
CA ILE A 257 -31.17 12.24 15.17
C ILE A 257 -32.10 12.23 16.39
N MET A 258 -33.36 12.60 16.20
CA MET A 258 -34.38 12.66 17.25
C MET A 258 -34.53 11.39 18.08
N PRO A 259 -34.53 10.16 17.52
CA PRO A 259 -34.62 8.94 18.34
C PRO A 259 -33.46 8.81 19.34
N GLU A 260 -32.26 9.22 18.93
CA GLU A 260 -31.07 9.17 19.77
C GLU A 260 -31.05 10.27 20.82
N VAL A 261 -31.52 11.48 20.47
CA VAL A 261 -31.72 12.58 21.42
C VAL A 261 -32.75 12.21 22.48
N LEU A 262 -33.88 11.63 22.09
CA LEU A 262 -34.93 11.19 23.02
C LEU A 262 -34.43 10.06 23.93
N SER A 263 -33.72 9.09 23.37
CA SER A 263 -33.10 8.01 24.15
C SER A 263 -32.08 8.54 25.16
N LYS A 264 -31.25 9.51 24.75
CA LYS A 264 -30.30 10.19 25.63
C LYS A 264 -31.00 11.00 26.72
N ALA A 265 -32.05 11.75 26.38
CA ALA A 265 -32.83 12.50 27.35
C ALA A 265 -33.51 11.59 28.38
N PHE A 266 -34.11 10.48 27.91
CA PHE A 266 -34.73 9.48 28.78
C PHE A 266 -33.71 8.84 29.73
N THR A 267 -32.57 8.38 29.21
CA THR A 267 -31.50 7.80 30.04
C THR A 267 -30.95 8.81 31.06
N HIS A 268 -30.78 10.07 30.68
CA HIS A 268 -30.39 11.14 31.62
C HIS A 268 -31.44 11.36 32.70
N ALA A 269 -32.73 11.40 32.35
CA ALA A 269 -33.83 11.58 33.31
C ALA A 269 -33.95 10.42 34.30
N VAL A 270 -33.87 9.17 33.81
CA VAL A 270 -33.88 7.97 34.66
C VAL A 270 -32.64 7.92 35.55
N THR A 271 -31.48 8.29 35.02
CA THR A 271 -30.24 8.37 35.81
C THR A 271 -30.35 9.42 36.90
N LEU A 272 -30.91 10.60 36.61
CA LEU A 272 -31.14 11.64 37.62
C LEU A 272 -32.14 11.18 38.67
N ALA A 273 -33.31 10.68 38.25
CA ALA A 273 -34.38 10.21 39.13
C ALA A 273 -33.90 9.11 40.09
N SER A 274 -33.11 8.17 39.60
CA SER A 274 -32.52 7.11 40.43
C SER A 274 -31.45 7.62 41.40
N HIS A 275 -30.69 8.66 41.05
CA HIS A 275 -29.72 9.27 41.97
C HIS A 275 -30.38 10.05 43.11
N ILE A 276 -31.49 10.75 42.82
CA ILE A 276 -32.25 11.48 43.85
C ILE A 276 -33.22 10.57 44.63
N ALA A 277 -33.23 9.26 44.36
CA ALA A 277 -34.13 8.27 44.95
C ALA A 277 -35.62 8.60 44.75
N TYR A 278 -35.99 9.21 43.61
CA TYR A 278 -37.38 9.46 43.25
C TYR A 278 -38.01 8.19 42.67
N VAL A 279 -38.84 7.54 43.48
CA VAL A 279 -39.43 6.22 43.17
C VAL A 279 -40.81 6.40 42.55
N THR A 280 -40.91 6.02 41.28
CA THR A 280 -42.16 5.81 40.54
C THR A 280 -42.20 4.37 40.05
N PRO A 281 -43.36 3.82 39.65
CA PRO A 281 -43.44 2.45 39.12
C PRO A 281 -42.42 2.17 38.00
N ASP A 282 -42.15 3.16 37.16
CA ASP A 282 -41.23 3.04 36.02
C ASP A 282 -39.75 3.21 36.42
N THR A 283 -39.44 4.03 37.43
CA THR A 283 -38.06 4.27 37.89
C THR A 283 -37.59 3.33 38.99
N ALA A 284 -38.50 2.67 39.71
CA ALA A 284 -38.20 1.78 40.82
C ALA A 284 -37.21 0.65 40.46
N PRO A 285 -37.36 -0.07 39.33
CA PRO A 285 -36.42 -1.13 38.97
C PRO A 285 -34.99 -0.61 38.75
N PHE A 286 -34.85 0.57 38.16
CA PHE A 286 -33.54 1.19 37.92
C PHE A 286 -32.90 1.69 39.21
N ALA A 287 -33.69 2.34 40.09
CA ALA A 287 -33.22 2.83 41.37
C ALA A 287 -32.74 1.69 42.29
N PHE A 288 -33.49 0.59 42.38
CA PHE A 288 -33.09 -0.57 43.19
C PHE A 288 -31.83 -1.23 42.65
N ARG A 289 -31.68 -1.37 41.33
CA ARG A 289 -30.45 -1.91 40.73
C ARG A 289 -29.22 -1.07 41.08
N ILE A 290 -29.33 0.26 40.99
CA ILE A 290 -28.24 1.17 41.35
C ILE A 290 -27.93 1.11 42.85
N ALA A 291 -28.95 1.06 43.71
CA ALA A 291 -28.78 0.95 45.16
C ALA A 291 -28.08 -0.37 45.57
N VAL A 292 -28.50 -1.49 44.99
CA VAL A 292 -27.87 -2.80 45.20
C VAL A 292 -26.42 -2.77 44.71
N ALA A 293 -26.14 -2.22 43.53
CA ALA A 293 -24.78 -2.11 43.02
C ALA A 293 -23.88 -1.23 43.92
N LYS A 294 -24.40 -0.11 44.44
CA LYS A 294 -23.69 0.74 45.41
C LYS A 294 -23.44 0.03 46.74
N ALA A 295 -24.43 -0.70 47.26
CA ALA A 295 -24.30 -1.48 48.49
C ALA A 295 -23.25 -2.59 48.33
N GLN A 296 -23.22 -3.29 47.20
CA GLN A 296 -22.22 -4.31 46.88
C GLN A 296 -20.82 -3.70 46.73
N ALA A 297 -20.68 -2.56 46.05
CA ALA A 297 -19.40 -1.87 45.92
C ALA A 297 -18.85 -1.40 47.27
N LEU A 298 -19.71 -0.85 48.15
CA LEU A 298 -19.32 -0.47 49.51
C LEU A 298 -18.97 -1.68 50.36
N ALA A 299 -19.72 -2.77 50.26
CA ALA A 299 -19.45 -4.02 50.97
C ALA A 299 -18.07 -4.60 50.58
N LEU A 300 -17.69 -4.52 49.29
CA LEU A 300 -16.37 -4.94 48.83
C LEU A 300 -15.25 -4.09 49.44
N ILE A 301 -15.40 -2.75 49.43
CA ILE A 301 -14.41 -1.83 50.00
C ILE A 301 -14.27 -2.03 51.52
N LEU A 302 -15.39 -2.25 52.22
CA LEU A 302 -15.39 -2.47 53.67
C LEU A 302 -14.81 -3.84 54.03
N SER A 303 -15.09 -4.88 53.24
CA SER A 303 -14.49 -6.22 53.43
C SER A 303 -12.97 -6.20 53.25
N GLN A 304 -12.43 -5.34 52.37
CA GLN A 304 -10.99 -5.18 52.22
C GLN A 304 -10.34 -4.44 53.42
N LYS A 305 -11.07 -3.51 54.05
CA LYS A 305 -10.56 -2.72 55.18
C LYS A 305 -10.72 -3.43 56.53
N ASN A 306 -11.80 -4.16 56.74
CA ASN A 306 -12.12 -4.88 57.97
C ASN A 306 -12.62 -6.31 57.64
N PRO A 307 -11.74 -7.33 57.70
CA PRO A 307 -12.09 -8.72 57.39
C PRO A 307 -13.13 -9.35 58.33
N ASP A 308 -13.32 -8.79 59.52
CA ASP A 308 -14.16 -9.37 60.58
C ASP A 308 -15.67 -9.19 60.36
N LEU A 309 -16.09 -8.31 59.43
CA LEU A 309 -17.51 -7.97 59.26
C LEU A 309 -18.37 -9.06 58.59
N ARG A 310 -17.80 -10.18 58.13
CA ARG A 310 -18.52 -11.33 57.52
C ARG A 310 -19.66 -10.90 56.56
N LEU A 311 -19.44 -9.82 55.81
CA LEU A 311 -20.37 -9.38 54.79
C LEU A 311 -20.24 -10.37 53.65
N ASN A 312 -21.15 -11.35 53.58
CA ASN A 312 -21.27 -12.21 52.42
C ASN A 312 -21.64 -11.33 51.23
N VAL A 313 -20.63 -10.90 50.49
CA VAL A 313 -20.78 -10.35 49.14
C VAL A 313 -21.24 -11.52 48.30
N GLY A 314 -22.54 -11.80 48.36
CA GLY A 314 -23.22 -12.63 47.40
C GLY A 314 -23.00 -11.95 46.06
N ILE A 315 -22.00 -12.42 45.33
CA ILE A 315 -21.88 -12.21 43.90
C ILE A 315 -23.10 -12.95 43.34
N ALA A 316 -24.25 -12.29 43.34
CA ALA A 316 -25.27 -12.57 42.36
C ALA A 316 -24.69 -12.06 41.04
N VAL A 317 -23.75 -12.86 40.51
CA VAL A 317 -23.64 -12.99 39.07
C VAL A 317 -25.06 -13.34 38.68
N VAL A 318 -25.75 -12.41 38.01
CA VAL A 318 -26.82 -12.83 37.11
C VAL A 318 -26.09 -13.56 36.00
N THR A 319 -25.75 -14.82 36.29
CA THR A 319 -25.60 -15.85 35.28
C THR A 319 -27.00 -15.96 34.68
N THR A 320 -27.25 -15.20 33.62
CA THR A 320 -27.92 -15.87 32.49
C THR A 320 -27.15 -17.16 32.28
N THR A 321 -27.86 -18.26 32.43
CA THR A 321 -27.42 -19.59 32.04
C THR A 321 -26.91 -19.53 30.61
N GLN A 322 -25.61 -19.33 30.47
CA GLN A 322 -24.78 -19.98 29.49
C GLN A 322 -23.61 -20.56 30.29
N GLN A 323 -23.71 -21.85 30.58
CA GLN A 323 -22.57 -22.64 31.01
C GLN A 323 -21.54 -22.73 29.86
N PRO A 324 -20.27 -23.00 30.18
CA PRO A 324 -19.11 -22.34 29.60
C PRO A 324 -18.36 -23.22 28.59
N THR A 325 -17.62 -22.59 27.68
CA THR A 325 -16.41 -23.19 27.10
C THR A 325 -15.23 -22.28 27.44
N GLN A 326 -14.55 -22.59 28.55
CA GLN A 326 -13.16 -22.17 28.75
C GLN A 326 -12.25 -23.33 28.35
N GLN A 327 -11.46 -23.12 27.31
CA GLN A 327 -10.13 -23.73 27.24
C GLN A 327 -9.24 -23.06 28.28
N PRO A 328 -8.38 -23.83 28.96
CA PRO A 328 -6.98 -23.42 29.01
C PRO A 328 -6.01 -24.57 28.69
N ALA A 329 -5.03 -24.30 27.84
CA ALA A 329 -3.85 -25.12 27.56
C ALA A 329 -2.82 -25.06 28.72
N PRO A 330 -1.66 -25.77 28.72
CA PRO A 330 -1.22 -27.06 28.13
C PRO A 330 -0.54 -28.01 29.18
N ALA A 331 -0.19 -29.27 28.81
CA ALA A 331 1.00 -30.07 29.22
C ALA A 331 0.77 -31.59 29.51
N THR A 332 1.51 -32.41 28.74
CA THR A 332 2.22 -33.69 29.02
C THR A 332 1.53 -35.01 29.40
N GLU A 333 1.90 -36.02 28.59
CA GLU A 333 2.28 -37.41 28.92
C GLU A 333 1.23 -38.54 29.00
N ALA A 334 1.17 -39.26 27.87
CA ALA A 334 1.50 -40.70 27.72
C ALA A 334 0.49 -41.80 28.11
N LYS A 335 0.20 -42.63 27.08
CA LYS A 335 -0.05 -44.10 27.08
C LYS A 335 -1.39 -44.56 27.72
N LYS A 336 -2.29 -45.31 27.08
CA LYS A 336 -2.16 -46.55 26.26
C LYS A 336 -3.56 -46.91 25.69
N GLU A 337 -3.67 -47.37 24.43
CA GLU A 337 -4.25 -48.68 23.98
C GLU A 337 -5.77 -48.82 24.24
N GLU A 338 -6.68 -49.19 23.33
CA GLU A 338 -6.66 -49.91 22.03
C GLU A 338 -8.06 -49.75 21.34
N GLU A 339 -8.08 -49.85 20.00
CA GLU A 339 -9.07 -50.46 19.06
C GLU A 339 -10.58 -50.55 19.42
N GLU A 340 -11.58 -50.48 18.54
CA GLU A 340 -11.88 -50.48 17.09
C GLU A 340 -13.40 -50.11 17.05
N GLU A 341 -14.06 -49.49 16.07
CA GLU A 341 -14.29 -49.92 14.70
C GLU A 341 -15.20 -48.85 14.03
N LYS A 342 -15.01 -48.59 12.72
CA LYS A 342 -15.79 -47.66 11.90
C LYS A 342 -17.14 -48.26 11.49
N LYS A 343 -18.21 -47.46 11.38
CA LYS A 343 -19.24 -47.61 10.34
C LYS A 343 -19.80 -46.24 9.91
N GLU A 344 -19.50 -45.87 8.67
CA GLU A 344 -20.22 -44.87 7.88
C GLU A 344 -21.48 -45.51 7.29
N VAL A 345 -22.64 -44.87 7.42
CA VAL A 345 -23.88 -45.05 6.62
C VAL A 345 -24.73 -43.79 6.89
N SER A 346 -25.46 -43.14 5.98
CA SER A 346 -25.53 -42.98 4.52
C SER A 346 -26.41 -41.73 4.26
N GLU A 347 -26.39 -41.19 3.05
CA GLU A 347 -27.04 -39.92 2.65
C GLU A 347 -28.59 -39.91 2.71
N GLU A 348 -29.23 -41.02 3.10
CA GLU A 348 -30.70 -41.14 3.15
C GLU A 348 -31.31 -40.51 4.42
N GLU A 349 -30.61 -40.52 5.57
CA GLU A 349 -31.10 -39.86 6.80
C GLU A 349 -31.12 -38.33 6.69
N ILE A 350 -30.28 -37.77 5.80
CA ILE A 350 -30.21 -36.31 5.56
C ILE A 350 -31.40 -35.86 4.70
N ALA A 351 -31.90 -36.72 3.81
CA ALA A 351 -33.03 -36.42 2.95
C ALA A 351 -34.37 -36.42 3.71
N GLU A 352 -34.55 -37.34 4.68
CA GLU A 352 -35.75 -37.37 5.52
C GLU A 352 -35.86 -36.15 6.44
N GLY A 353 -34.73 -35.61 6.92
CA GLY A 353 -34.71 -34.40 7.74
C GLY A 353 -35.19 -33.14 7.01
N ILE A 354 -34.87 -32.98 5.73
CA ILE A 354 -35.24 -31.79 4.94
C ILE A 354 -36.73 -31.82 4.54
N SER A 355 -37.30 -33.00 4.32
CA SER A 355 -38.73 -33.20 4.01
C SER A 355 -39.66 -32.75 5.15
N SER A 356 -39.22 -32.92 6.40
CA SER A 356 -40.01 -32.55 7.58
C SER A 356 -40.14 -31.05 7.85
N LEU A 357 -39.38 -30.20 7.14
CA LEU A 357 -39.33 -28.76 7.39
C LEU A 357 -40.22 -27.92 6.45
N PHE A 358 -40.82 -28.53 5.42
CA PHE A 358 -41.64 -27.83 4.41
C PHE A 358 -43.01 -28.49 4.15
N GLY A 359 -43.44 -29.42 5.01
CA GLY A 359 -44.78 -30.02 5.00
C GLY A 359 -45.80 -29.18 5.75
#